data_AF-A0A352FQP5-F1
#
_entry.id   AF-A0A352FQP5-F1
#
_cell.length_a   1.000
_cell.length_b   1.000
_cell.length_c   1.000
_cell.angle_alpha   90.00
_cell.angle_beta   90.00
_cell.angle_gamma   90.00
#
_symmetry.space_group_name_H-M   'P 1'
#
loop_
_entity.id
_entity.type
_entity.pdbx_description
1 polymer ?
#
loop_
_entity_poly.entity_id
_entity_poly.type
_entity_poly.pdbx_seq_one_letter_code
_entity_poly.pdbx_strand_id
1 'polypeptide(L)' 'MLKVKAHRNRIRQLTLHETVLVEGEAAQTNTLRWEDYTQTAIDPSDDCTIWYVGDYLKKGAANHTSRIGAFRLPGCR' A
#
# COMPACT_ATOMS: atom_id res chain seq x y z
N MET A 1 3.42 9.09 0.49
CA MET A 1 3.55 8.25 -0.72
C MET A 1 3.38 6.80 -0.31
N LEU A 2 2.39 6.11 -0.86
CA LEU A 2 2.05 4.74 -0.48
C LEU A 2 2.76 3.76 -1.42
N LYS A 3 3.69 2.95 -0.88
CA LYS A 3 4.54 2.05 -1.67
C LYS A 3 4.46 0.64 -1.13
N VAL A 4 4.24 -0.32 -2.02
CA VAL A 4 4.29 -1.75 -1.72
C VAL A 4 5.54 -2.34 -2.39
N LYS A 5 6.42 -2.99 -1.60
CA LYS A 5 7.63 -3.68 -2.08
C LYS A 5 7.54 -5.16 -1.77
N ALA A 6 8.06 -6.00 -2.66
CA ALA A 6 7.88 -7.43 -2.60
C ALA A 6 9.03 -8.22 -1.95
N HIS A 7 8.78 -9.50 -1.75
CA HIS A 7 9.71 -10.49 -1.23
C HIS A 7 10.92 -10.73 -2.18
N ARG A 8 12.08 -11.09 -1.62
CA ARG A 8 13.30 -11.40 -2.39
C ARG A 8 13.37 -12.88 -2.74
N ASN A 9 13.78 -13.23 -3.96
CA ASN A 9 14.03 -14.64 -4.32
C ASN A 9 15.33 -15.19 -3.66
N ARG A 10 15.65 -16.47 -3.94
CA ARG A 10 16.84 -17.16 -3.41
C ARG A 10 18.17 -16.45 -3.72
N ILE A 11 18.21 -15.63 -4.76
CA ILE A 11 19.39 -14.83 -5.16
C ILE A 11 19.28 -13.36 -4.71
N ARG A 12 18.40 -13.06 -3.75
CA ARG A 12 18.20 -11.74 -3.12
C ARG A 12 17.68 -10.65 -4.05
N GLN A 13 17.06 -11.01 -5.18
CA GLN A 13 16.44 -10.07 -6.12
C GLN A 13 14.95 -9.87 -5.78
N LEU A 14 14.49 -8.61 -5.81
CA LEU A 14 13.06 -8.29 -5.73
C LEU A 14 12.37 -8.76 -7.02
N THR A 15 11.35 -9.59 -6.89
CA THR A 15 10.70 -10.23 -8.05
C THR A 15 9.43 -9.53 -8.53
N LEU A 16 8.94 -8.53 -7.80
CA LEU A 16 7.81 -7.70 -8.24
C LEU A 16 8.25 -6.24 -8.38
N HIS A 17 7.59 -5.54 -9.29
CA HIS A 17 7.74 -4.11 -9.45
C HIS A 17 7.12 -3.36 -8.27
N GLU A 18 7.75 -2.25 -7.88
CA GLU A 18 7.13 -1.28 -6.99
C GLU A 18 5.93 -0.64 -7.70
N THR A 19 4.80 -0.54 -7.01
CA THR A 19 3.61 0.17 -7.51
C THR A 19 3.24 1.28 -6.55
N VAL A 20 2.90 2.43 -7.10
CA VAL A 20 2.38 3.58 -6.36
C VAL A 20 0.86 3.54 -6.43
N LEU A 21 0.21 3.32 -5.29
CA LEU A 21 -1.27 3.36 -5.20
C LEU A 21 -1.81 4.78 -5.33
N VAL A 22 -1.09 5.72 -4.73
CA VAL A 22 -1.38 7.14 -4.69
C VAL A 22 -0.16 7.91 -4.20
N GLU A 23 0.06 9.08 -4.79
CA GLU A 23 1.01 10.07 -4.29
C GLU A 23 0.27 11.01 -3.33
N GLY A 24 0.76 11.11 -2.10
CA GLY A 24 0.27 12.10 -1.15
C GLY A 24 0.84 13.47 -1.51
N GLU A 25 0.01 14.50 -1.46
CA GLU A 25 0.33 15.86 -1.91
C GLU A 25 0.53 16.84 -0.75
N ALA A 26 0.32 16.39 0.49
CA ALA A 26 0.46 17.21 1.69
C ALA A 26 0.93 16.41 2.91
N ALA A 27 1.43 17.12 3.91
CA ALA A 27 1.74 16.58 5.24
C ALA A 27 0.62 16.96 6.22
N GLN A 28 0.42 16.15 7.26
CA GLN A 28 -0.53 16.46 8.32
C GLN A 28 0.07 17.46 9.30
N THR A 29 -0.64 18.57 9.54
CA THR A 29 -0.15 19.67 10.38
C THR A 29 -1.09 20.01 11.55
N ASN A 30 -2.27 19.40 11.60
CA ASN A 30 -3.33 19.73 12.56
C ASN A 30 -3.34 18.84 13.81
N THR A 31 -2.58 17.74 13.84
CA THR A 31 -2.44 16.86 15.00
C THR A 31 -1.10 16.12 14.98
N LEU A 32 -0.64 15.70 16.15
CA LEU A 32 0.62 14.97 16.36
C LEU A 32 0.54 13.47 15.99
N ARG A 33 -0.64 12.99 15.60
CA ARG A 33 -0.91 11.56 15.35
C ARG A 33 -1.21 11.32 13.87
N TRP A 34 -0.25 10.77 13.14
CA TRP A 34 -0.42 10.31 11.75
C TRP A 34 -0.76 8.83 11.74
N GLU A 35 -1.80 8.44 10.99
CA GLU A 35 -2.22 7.06 10.68
C GLU A 35 -2.01 6.01 11.79
N ASP A 36 -3.09 5.54 12.38
CA ASP A 36 -3.00 4.48 13.40
C ASP A 36 -2.96 3.06 12.83
N TYR A 37 -3.50 2.89 11.63
CA TYR A 37 -3.73 1.57 11.06
C TYR A 37 -3.47 1.58 9.57
N THR A 38 -2.65 0.63 9.14
CA THR A 38 -2.47 0.18 7.76
C THR A 38 -2.63 -1.33 7.80
N GLN A 39 -3.21 -1.91 6.77
CA GLN A 39 -3.36 -3.36 6.71
C GLN A 39 -2.86 -3.90 5.37
N THR A 40 -2.14 -5.01 5.46
CA THR A 40 -1.80 -5.85 4.32
C THR A 40 -2.32 -7.25 4.62
N ALA A 41 -3.09 -7.82 3.70
CA ALA A 41 -3.68 -9.14 3.85
C ALA A 41 -3.55 -9.94 2.55
N ILE A 42 -3.36 -11.25 2.66
CA ILE A 42 -3.49 -12.18 1.54
C ILE A 42 -4.95 -12.62 1.49
N ASP A 43 -5.53 -12.63 0.30
CA ASP A 43 -6.89 -13.09 0.06
C ASP A 43 -6.97 -14.62 0.25
N PRO A 44 -7.75 -15.11 1.23
CA PRO A 44 -7.83 -16.54 1.51
C PRO A 44 -8.62 -17.31 0.44
N SER A 45 -9.31 -16.63 -0.48
CA SER A 45 -10.03 -17.30 -1.57
C SER A 45 -9.11 -17.79 -2.68
N ASP A 46 -7.91 -17.20 -2.81
CA ASP A 46 -6.97 -17.52 -3.89
C ASP A 46 -5.50 -17.66 -3.46
N ASP A 47 -5.14 -17.35 -2.20
CA ASP A 47 -3.76 -17.34 -1.67
C ASP A 47 -2.77 -16.50 -2.49
N CYS A 48 -3.27 -15.58 -3.32
CA CYS A 48 -2.55 -15.01 -4.45
C CYS A 48 -2.74 -13.50 -4.61
N THR A 49 -3.85 -12.97 -4.11
CA THR A 49 -4.14 -11.54 -4.14
C THR A 49 -3.73 -10.91 -2.82
N ILE A 50 -2.85 -9.91 -2.89
CA ILE A 50 -2.45 -9.10 -1.74
C ILE A 50 -3.30 -7.83 -1.75
N TRP A 51 -4.06 -7.63 -0.68
CA TRP A 51 -4.78 -6.41 -0.38
C TRP A 51 -3.93 -5.48 0.47
N TYR A 52 -3.88 -4.20 0.11
CA TYR A 52 -3.23 -3.16 0.89
C TYR A 52 -4.21 -2.00 1.12
N VAL A 53 -4.27 -1.49 2.36
CA VAL A 53 -4.96 -0.25 2.71
C VAL A 53 -4.05 0.64 3.55
N GLY A 54 -4.04 1.92 3.20
CA GLY A 54 -3.40 2.99 3.97
C GLY A 54 -3.94 4.35 3.53
N ASP A 55 -3.53 5.41 4.21
CA ASP A 55 -4.06 6.75 3.95
C ASP A 55 -3.07 7.64 3.20
N TYR A 56 -3.59 8.77 2.76
CA TYR A 56 -2.81 9.86 2.16
C TYR A 56 -3.56 11.17 2.36
N LEU A 57 -2.82 12.28 2.26
CA LEU A 57 -3.41 13.62 2.20
C LEU A 57 -3.33 14.18 0.78
N LYS A 58 -4.45 14.75 0.33
CA LYS A 58 -4.51 15.59 -0.86
C LYS A 58 -4.13 17.02 -0.50
N LYS A 59 -3.73 17.81 -1.50
CA LYS A 59 -3.43 19.23 -1.29
C LYS A 59 -4.66 19.97 -0.75
N GLY A 60 -4.50 20.65 0.39
CA GLY A 60 -5.57 21.43 1.03
C GLY A 60 -6.66 20.61 1.73
N ALA A 61 -6.52 19.29 1.82
CA ALA A 61 -7.48 18.47 2.55
C ALA A 61 -7.35 18.68 4.06
N ALA A 62 -8.49 18.81 4.75
CA ALA A 62 -8.52 18.88 6.22
C ALA A 62 -8.31 17.52 6.90
N ASN A 63 -8.65 16.43 6.19
CA ASN A 63 -8.60 15.05 6.67
C ASN A 63 -7.87 14.15 5.67
N HIS A 64 -7.33 13.04 6.16
CA HIS A 64 -6.74 12.00 5.33
C HIS A 64 -7.82 11.29 4.49
N THR A 65 -7.38 10.61 3.43
CA THR A 65 -8.21 9.76 2.57
C THR A 65 -7.59 8.38 2.52
N SER A 66 -8.39 7.33 2.69
CA SER A 66 -7.91 5.96 2.53
C SER A 66 -7.83 5.54 1.06
N ARG A 67 -6.82 4.75 0.73
CA ARG A 67 -6.69 4.09 -0.57
C ARG A 67 -6.51 2.59 -0.36
N ILE A 68 -7.35 1.81 -1.04
CA ILE A 68 -7.26 0.36 -1.11
C ILE A 68 -6.72 -0.04 -2.48
N GLY A 69 -5.80 -1.00 -2.51
CA GLY A 69 -5.31 -1.62 -3.73
C GLY A 69 -5.19 -3.13 -3.59
N ALA A 70 -5.36 -3.83 -4.70
CA ALA A 70 -5.21 -5.27 -4.81
C ALA A 70 -4.10 -5.60 -5.81
N PHE A 71 -3.26 -6.57 -5.47
CA PHE A 71 -2.12 -7.00 -6.27
C PHE A 71 -2.10 -8.51 -6.39
N ARG A 72 -2.31 -9.03 -7.59
CA ARG A 72 -2.20 -10.47 -7.83
C ARG A 72 -0.75 -10.86 -8.11
N LEU A 73 -0.25 -11.87 -7.42
CA LEU A 73 1.09 -12.40 -7.65
C LEU A 73 1.19 -13.10 -9.02
N PRO A 74 2.31 -12.96 -9.75
CA PRO A 74 2.55 -13.70 -10.99
C PRO A 74 2.59 -15.21 -10.75
N GLY A 75 2.06 -15.99 -11.69
CA GLY A 75 2.06 -17.47 -11.61
C GLY A 75 0.89 -18.06 -10.81
N CYS A 76 0.00 -17.22 -10.30
CA CYS A 76 -1.28 -17.62 -9.74
C CYS A 76 -2.23 -18.12 -10.82
N ARG A 77 -2.90 -19.25 -10.53
CA ARG A 77 -3.86 -19.89 -11.44
C ARG A 77 -5.16 -19.12 -11.56
#